data_AF-A0A2W7AZB7-F1
#
_entry.id   AF-A0A2W7AZB7-F1
#
_cell.length_a   1.000
_cell.length_b   1.000
_cell.length_c   1.000
_cell.angle_alpha   90.00
_cell.angle_beta   90.00
_cell.angle_gamma   90.00
#
_symmetry.space_group_name_H-M   'P 1'
#
loop_
_entity.id
_entity.type
_entity.pdbx_description
1 polymer ?
#
loop_
_entity_poly.entity_id
_entity_poly.type
_entity_poly.pdbx_seq_one_letter_code
_entity_poly.pdbx_strand_id
1 'polypeptide(L)'
;GYAPAGRFFFSRIAQRKVIRNLLGQAYHRPEAVTDELVEAILAPALTPGAADVFLAFVRYSQGPLPEDLLPLAPCPVWIVWGQDDPWEPVALGRKLADFPAVRAMEELPGVGHCPQDEAPELVNPLVLGWLGEAESAGECSS
;
A
#
# COMPACT_ATOMS: atom_id res chain seq x y z
N GLY A 1 -21.69 16.72 -8.66
CA GLY A 1 -21.55 15.32 -9.08
C GLY A 1 -20.50 15.22 -10.16
N TYR A 2 -19.72 14.14 -10.19
CA TYR A 2 -18.61 13.97 -11.13
C TYR A 2 -19.09 13.81 -12.59
N ALA A 3 -18.26 14.24 -13.53
CA ALA A 3 -18.59 14.21 -14.96
C ALA A 3 -18.90 12.77 -15.45
N PRO A 4 -19.87 12.59 -16.36
CA PRO A 4 -20.23 11.27 -16.91
C PRO A 4 -19.04 10.49 -17.49
N ALA A 5 -18.07 11.20 -18.07
CA ALA A 5 -16.82 10.61 -18.58
C ALA A 5 -15.98 9.93 -17.49
N GLY A 6 -15.90 10.51 -16.28
CA GLY A 6 -15.15 9.92 -15.16
C GLY A 6 -15.79 8.64 -14.64
N ARG A 7 -17.12 8.60 -14.55
CA ARG A 7 -17.86 7.38 -14.16
C ARG A 7 -17.74 6.28 -15.21
N PHE A 8 -17.74 6.65 -16.49
CA PHE A 8 -17.48 5.71 -17.59
C PHE A 8 -16.04 5.16 -17.56
N PHE A 9 -15.05 6.00 -17.28
CA PHE A 9 -13.67 5.54 -17.08
C PHE A 9 -13.57 4.55 -15.92
N PHE A 10 -14.16 4.87 -14.77
CA PHE A 10 -14.18 3.98 -13.60
C PHE A 10 -14.81 2.62 -13.92
N SER A 11 -15.93 2.57 -14.64
CA SER A 11 -16.59 1.30 -14.97
C SER A 11 -15.76 0.41 -15.93
N ARG A 12 -14.79 0.99 -16.64
CA ARG A 12 -13.80 0.21 -17.42
C ARG A 12 -12.69 -0.35 -16.54
N ILE A 13 -12.28 0.37 -15.50
CA ILE A 13 -11.29 -0.10 -14.53
C ILE A 13 -11.87 -1.18 -13.61
N ALA A 14 -13.12 -1.00 -13.17
CA ALA A 14 -13.85 -1.93 -12.29
C ALA A 14 -14.32 -3.20 -13.03
N GLN A 15 -13.39 -3.85 -13.74
CA GLN A 15 -13.58 -5.11 -14.43
C GLN A 15 -12.50 -6.09 -13.96
N ARG A 16 -12.91 -7.32 -13.63
CA ARG A 16 -12.03 -8.38 -13.15
C ARG A 16 -10.73 -8.52 -13.96
N LYS A 17 -10.85 -8.55 -15.30
CA LYS A 17 -9.71 -8.68 -16.21
C LYS A 17 -8.77 -7.47 -16.14
N VAL A 18 -9.30 -6.27 -16.00
CA VAL A 18 -8.50 -5.04 -15.94
C VAL A 18 -7.76 -4.96 -14.61
N ILE A 19 -8.44 -5.24 -13.49
CA ILE A 19 -7.81 -5.33 -12.16
C ILE A 19 -6.69 -6.37 -12.17
N ARG A 20 -6.96 -7.59 -12.66
CA ARG A 20 -5.94 -8.64 -12.78
C ARG A 20 -4.70 -8.18 -13.55
N ASN A 21 -4.91 -7.49 -14.67
CA ASN A 21 -3.80 -6.98 -15.49
C ASN A 21 -3.03 -5.85 -14.79
N LEU A 22 -3.69 -5.01 -13.99
CA LEU A 22 -3.04 -3.96 -13.21
C LEU A 22 -2.18 -4.57 -12.10
N LEU A 23 -2.71 -5.55 -11.36
CA LEU A 23 -1.95 -6.27 -10.34
C LEU A 23 -0.73 -6.98 -10.94
N GLY A 24 -0.87 -7.61 -12.11
CA GLY A 24 0.27 -8.22 -12.81
C GLY A 24 1.32 -7.22 -13.33
N GLN A 25 1.03 -5.92 -13.32
CA GLN A 25 2.00 -4.86 -13.59
C GLN A 25 2.59 -4.27 -12.30
N ALA A 26 1.93 -4.44 -11.16
CA ALA A 26 2.34 -3.90 -9.88
C ALA A 26 3.20 -4.90 -9.09
N TYR A 27 2.90 -6.19 -9.22
CA TYR A 27 3.49 -7.25 -8.43
C TYR A 27 4.62 -7.93 -9.19
N HIS A 28 5.67 -8.28 -8.47
CA HIS A 28 6.78 -9.05 -9.00
C HIS A 28 6.45 -10.55 -9.08
N ARG A 29 5.66 -11.05 -8.12
CA ARG A 29 5.22 -12.45 -7.99
C ARG A 29 3.88 -12.69 -8.69
N PRO A 30 3.86 -13.22 -9.93
CA PRO A 30 2.61 -13.42 -10.66
C PRO A 30 1.67 -14.42 -9.98
N GLU A 31 2.20 -15.39 -9.24
CA GLU A 31 1.42 -16.38 -8.49
C GLU A 31 0.61 -15.76 -7.35
N ALA A 32 0.99 -14.59 -6.84
CA ALA A 32 0.25 -13.88 -5.80
C ALA A 32 -1.04 -13.25 -6.34
N VAL A 33 -1.16 -13.07 -7.67
CA VAL A 33 -2.36 -12.51 -8.29
C VAL A 33 -3.44 -13.59 -8.41
N THR A 34 -4.00 -14.01 -7.27
CA THR A 34 -5.02 -15.06 -7.21
C THR A 34 -6.40 -14.57 -7.67
N ASP A 35 -7.36 -15.48 -7.81
CA ASP A 35 -8.77 -15.12 -8.02
C ASP A 35 -9.39 -14.46 -6.79
N GLU A 36 -8.99 -14.90 -5.59
CA GLU A 36 -9.44 -14.34 -4.33
C GLU A 36 -9.00 -12.87 -4.19
N LEU A 37 -7.72 -12.57 -4.44
CA LEU A 37 -7.20 -11.20 -4.37
C LEU A 37 -7.92 -10.26 -5.34
N VAL A 38 -8.13 -10.71 -6.58
CA VAL A 38 -8.83 -9.89 -7.58
C VAL A 38 -10.27 -9.60 -7.14
N GLU A 39 -10.96 -10.58 -6.56
CA GLU A 39 -12.31 -10.35 -6.03
C GLU A 39 -12.32 -9.45 -4.80
N ALA A 40 -11.33 -9.57 -3.91
CA ALA A 40 -11.18 -8.68 -2.75
C ALA A 40 -11.03 -7.21 -3.17
N ILE A 41 -10.32 -6.93 -4.25
CA ILE A 41 -10.15 -5.57 -4.80
C ILE A 41 -11.37 -5.13 -5.61
N LEU A 42 -12.00 -6.04 -6.37
CA LEU A 42 -13.17 -5.72 -7.19
C LEU A 42 -14.42 -5.44 -6.33
N ALA A 43 -14.65 -6.18 -5.25
CA ALA A 43 -15.88 -6.10 -4.48
C ALA A 43 -16.19 -4.68 -3.95
N PRO A 44 -15.24 -3.94 -3.34
CA PRO A 44 -15.44 -2.54 -2.97
C PRO A 44 -15.78 -1.64 -4.18
N ALA A 45 -15.18 -1.89 -5.34
CA ALA A 45 -15.39 -1.10 -6.55
C ALA A 45 -16.83 -1.24 -7.13
N LEU A 46 -17.58 -2.25 -6.70
CA LEU A 46 -18.97 -2.49 -7.10
C LEU A 46 -20.00 -1.90 -6.13
N THR A 47 -19.56 -1.26 -5.04
CA THR A 47 -20.46 -0.69 -4.02
C THR A 47 -20.98 0.71 -4.42
N PRO A 48 -22.16 1.13 -3.91
CA PRO A 48 -22.66 2.48 -4.12
C PRO A 48 -21.65 3.53 -3.66
N GLY A 49 -21.33 4.49 -4.53
CA GLY A 49 -20.36 5.57 -4.24
C GLY A 49 -18.91 5.24 -4.60
N ALA A 50 -18.59 4.01 -5.01
CA ALA A 50 -17.21 3.62 -5.36
C ALA A 50 -16.60 4.50 -6.46
N ALA A 51 -17.38 4.82 -7.50
CA ALA A 51 -16.94 5.72 -8.57
C ALA A 51 -16.60 7.13 -8.04
N ASP A 52 -17.34 7.62 -7.05
CA ASP A 52 -17.13 8.95 -6.47
C ASP A 52 -15.88 8.97 -5.58
N VAL A 53 -15.63 7.90 -4.81
CA VAL A 53 -14.40 7.72 -4.03
C VAL A 53 -13.18 7.60 -4.94
N PHE A 54 -13.26 6.78 -5.99
CA PHE A 54 -12.18 6.63 -6.96
C PHE A 54 -11.86 7.96 -7.64
N LEU A 55 -12.87 8.67 -8.16
CA LEU A 55 -12.66 9.96 -8.82
C LEU A 55 -12.21 11.06 -7.85
N ALA A 56 -12.55 10.97 -6.57
CA ALA A 56 -11.93 11.81 -5.54
C ALA A 56 -10.44 11.49 -5.46
N PHE A 57 -10.07 10.23 -5.26
CA PHE A 57 -8.69 9.77 -5.16
C PHE A 57 -7.81 10.22 -6.34
N VAL A 58 -8.22 9.97 -7.60
CA VAL A 58 -7.40 10.34 -8.77
C VAL A 58 -7.24 11.86 -8.92
N ARG A 59 -8.16 12.66 -8.34
CA ARG A 59 -8.08 14.13 -8.33
C ARG A 59 -7.35 14.68 -7.10
N TYR A 60 -7.30 13.91 -6.01
CA TYR A 60 -6.80 14.33 -4.70
C TYR A 60 -5.33 13.96 -4.48
N SER A 61 -4.56 13.78 -5.55
CA SER A 61 -3.11 13.58 -5.51
C SER A 61 -2.30 14.78 -4.96
N GLN A 62 -2.92 15.63 -4.13
CA GLN A 62 -2.38 16.88 -3.59
C GLN A 62 -2.40 16.94 -2.05
N GLY A 63 -2.57 15.79 -1.38
CA GLY A 63 -2.39 15.70 0.07
C GLY A 63 -0.93 15.93 0.47
N PRO A 64 -0.66 16.17 1.78
CA PRO A 64 0.72 16.28 2.28
C PRO A 64 1.49 15.00 1.97
N LEU A 65 2.74 15.16 1.57
CA LEU A 65 3.61 14.03 1.23
C LEU A 65 4.11 13.32 2.49
N PRO A 66 4.55 12.05 2.41
CA PRO A 66 5.20 11.38 3.54
C PRO A 66 6.33 12.21 4.17
N GLU A 67 7.10 12.93 3.37
CA GLU A 67 8.18 13.83 3.81
C GLU A 67 7.69 15.01 4.65
N ASP A 68 6.46 15.48 4.41
CA ASP A 68 5.82 16.53 5.21
C ASP A 68 5.28 15.99 6.53
N LEU A 69 4.89 14.71 6.56
CA LEU A 69 4.20 14.07 7.68
C LEU A 69 5.14 13.36 8.66
N LEU A 70 6.19 12.70 8.19
CA LEU A 70 7.14 11.95 9.02
C LEU A 70 7.81 12.80 10.11
N PRO A 71 8.19 14.08 9.87
CA PRO A 71 8.69 14.95 10.94
C PRO A 71 7.68 15.23 12.06
N LEU A 72 6.39 15.09 11.78
CA LEU A 72 5.29 15.36 12.70
C LEU A 72 4.78 14.11 13.42
N ALA A 73 5.30 12.93 13.06
CA ALA A 73 4.85 11.66 13.62
C ALA A 73 5.19 11.60 15.13
N PRO A 74 4.20 11.45 16.03
CA PRO A 74 4.42 11.41 17.47
C PRO A 74 4.87 10.02 17.97
N CYS A 75 4.99 9.05 17.07
CA CYS A 75 5.28 7.66 17.38
C CYS A 75 6.40 7.10 16.48
N PRO A 76 7.04 6.00 16.90
CA PRO A 76 7.93 5.23 16.03
C PRO A 76 7.23 4.78 14.75
N VAL A 77 7.90 4.93 13.61
CA VAL A 77 7.44 4.48 12.30
C VAL A 77 8.32 3.33 11.82
N TRP A 78 7.70 2.33 11.21
CA TRP A 78 8.36 1.25 10.49
C TRP A 78 7.89 1.26 9.04
N ILE A 79 8.82 1.02 8.12
CA ILE A 79 8.54 0.98 6.69
C ILE A 79 8.83 -0.43 6.20
N VAL A 80 7.92 -1.00 5.41
CA VAL A 80 8.14 -2.26 4.68
C VAL A 80 7.94 -1.94 3.20
N TRP A 81 8.92 -2.30 2.37
CA TRP A 81 8.96 -1.91 0.96
C TRP A 81 9.34 -3.08 0.07
N GLY A 82 8.60 -3.29 -1.03
CA GLY A 82 8.98 -4.26 -2.05
C GLY A 82 10.15 -3.73 -2.87
N GLN A 83 11.32 -4.38 -2.78
CA GLN A 83 12.54 -3.85 -3.39
C GLN A 83 12.42 -3.71 -4.93
N ASP A 84 11.58 -4.54 -5.54
CA ASP A 84 11.36 -4.63 -6.98
C ASP A 84 10.02 -4.00 -7.41
N ASP A 85 9.48 -3.07 -6.62
CA ASP A 85 8.30 -2.27 -6.95
C ASP A 85 8.51 -1.51 -8.29
N PRO A 86 7.68 -1.80 -9.33
CA PRO A 86 7.81 -1.18 -10.64
C PRO A 86 7.21 0.23 -10.72
N TRP A 87 6.45 0.65 -9.71
CA TRP A 87 5.74 1.93 -9.67
C TRP A 87 6.43 2.93 -8.73
N GLU A 88 6.94 2.47 -7.59
CA GLU A 88 7.63 3.29 -6.60
C GLU A 88 9.03 2.73 -6.27
N PRO A 89 10.09 3.26 -6.91
CA PRO A 89 11.45 2.75 -6.71
C PRO A 89 11.87 2.78 -5.23
N VAL A 90 12.47 1.69 -4.74
CA VAL A 90 12.91 1.54 -3.33
C VAL A 90 13.80 2.67 -2.80
N ALA A 91 14.49 3.38 -3.70
CA ALA A 91 15.26 4.58 -3.35
C ALA A 91 14.41 5.71 -2.73
N LEU A 92 13.09 5.75 -2.97
CA LEU A 92 12.16 6.65 -2.30
C LEU A 92 12.02 6.25 -0.82
N GLY A 93 11.69 4.99 -0.54
CA GLY A 93 11.62 4.47 0.82
C GLY A 93 12.91 4.69 1.60
N ARG A 94 14.07 4.46 0.98
CA ARG A 94 15.39 4.68 1.63
C ARG A 94 15.57 6.13 2.10
N LYS A 95 15.04 7.11 1.37
CA LYS A 95 15.06 8.52 1.82
C LYS A 95 14.10 8.76 2.99
N LEU A 96 12.96 8.08 3.01
CA LEU A 96 12.03 8.15 4.14
C LEU A 96 12.62 7.54 5.41
N ALA A 97 13.51 6.55 5.28
CA ALA A 97 14.20 5.93 6.41
C ALA A 97 15.15 6.89 7.16
N ASP A 98 15.58 8.00 6.53
CA ASP A 98 16.45 9.00 7.17
C ASP A 98 15.71 9.91 8.17
N PHE A 99 14.37 9.85 8.22
CA PHE A 99 13.60 10.69 9.15
C PHE A 99 13.66 10.15 10.59
N PRO A 100 13.80 11.02 11.62
CA PRO A 100 13.99 10.57 13.02
C PRO A 100 12.87 9.69 13.60
N ALA A 101 11.65 9.80 13.07
CA ALA A 101 10.53 8.98 13.49
C ALA A 101 10.66 7.53 13.01
N VAL A 102 11.36 7.29 11.89
CA VAL A 102 11.50 5.96 11.29
C VAL A 102 12.58 5.17 12.04
N ARG A 103 12.20 4.03 12.60
CA ARG A 103 13.08 3.16 13.39
C ARG A 103 13.72 2.03 12.59
N ALA A 104 13.01 1.56 11.57
CA ALA A 104 13.58 0.64 10.58
C ALA A 104 12.83 0.77 9.26
N MET A 105 13.51 0.30 8.22
CA MET A 105 12.95 0.06 6.92
C MET A 105 13.37 -1.33 6.47
N GLU A 106 12.40 -2.17 6.17
CA GLU A 106 12.59 -3.52 5.63
C GLU A 106 12.39 -3.49 4.12
N GLU A 107 13.43 -3.88 3.39
CA GLU A 107 13.36 -4.08 1.93
C GLU A 107 13.17 -5.56 1.65
N LEU A 108 12.19 -5.88 0.81
CA LEU A 108 11.84 -7.26 0.48
C LEU A 108 12.27 -7.58 -0.97
N PRO A 109 13.39 -8.28 -1.19
CA PRO A 109 13.83 -8.67 -2.52
C PRO A 109 12.84 -9.61 -3.19
N GLY A 110 12.58 -9.41 -4.49
CA GLY A 110 11.63 -10.20 -5.27
C GLY A 110 10.16 -9.86 -5.00
N VAL A 111 9.87 -8.72 -4.36
CA VAL A 111 8.51 -8.27 -4.01
C VAL A 111 8.26 -6.89 -4.63
N GLY A 112 7.06 -6.70 -5.16
CA GLY A 112 6.60 -5.48 -5.83
C GLY A 112 5.76 -4.55 -4.93
N HIS A 113 4.76 -3.92 -5.55
CA HIS A 113 4.11 -2.70 -5.03
C HIS A 113 3.27 -2.87 -3.75
N CYS A 114 2.69 -4.05 -3.51
CA CYS A 114 1.88 -4.29 -2.32
C CYS A 114 2.39 -5.52 -1.57
N PRO A 115 3.48 -5.40 -0.80
CA PRO A 115 4.10 -6.53 -0.13
C PRO A 115 3.15 -7.34 0.75
N GLN A 116 2.18 -6.70 1.40
CA GLN A 116 1.21 -7.37 2.25
C GLN A 116 0.27 -8.33 1.49
N ASP A 117 -0.03 -8.02 0.22
CA ASP A 117 -0.85 -8.86 -0.65
C ASP A 117 0.03 -9.88 -1.38
N GLU A 118 1.24 -9.47 -1.75
CA GLU A 118 2.15 -10.22 -2.62
C GLU A 118 3.02 -11.25 -1.88
N ALA A 119 3.45 -10.94 -0.67
CA ALA A 119 4.31 -11.77 0.17
C ALA A 119 3.89 -11.70 1.65
N PRO A 120 2.65 -12.06 2.00
CA PRO A 120 2.16 -12.04 3.38
C PRO A 120 3.01 -12.90 4.33
N GLU A 121 3.65 -13.95 3.84
CA GLU A 121 4.57 -14.79 4.60
C GLU A 121 5.84 -14.06 5.04
N LEU A 122 6.22 -12.98 4.34
CA LEU A 122 7.32 -12.10 4.72
C LEU A 122 6.82 -10.92 5.56
N VAL A 123 5.67 -10.35 5.21
CA VAL A 123 5.14 -9.15 5.89
C VAL A 123 4.55 -9.46 7.26
N ASN A 124 3.76 -10.54 7.39
CA ASN A 124 3.05 -10.83 8.64
C ASN A 124 4.01 -11.03 9.85
N PRO A 125 5.14 -11.76 9.72
CA PRO A 125 6.11 -11.86 10.81
C PRO A 125 6.72 -10.51 11.21
N LEU A 126 6.96 -9.60 10.26
CA LEU A 126 7.47 -8.25 10.55
C LEU A 126 6.47 -7.44 11.36
N VAL A 127 5.19 -7.47 10.96
CA VAL A 127 4.12 -6.78 11.71
C VAL A 127 3.98 -7.34 13.12
N LEU A 128 3.98 -8.67 13.28
CA LEU A 128 3.87 -9.31 14.59
C LEU A 128 5.09 -9.03 15.48
N GLY A 129 6.29 -9.05 14.93
CA GLY A 129 7.52 -8.71 15.64
C GLY A 129 7.48 -7.27 16.17
N TRP A 130 7.10 -6.33 15.31
CA TRP A 130 6.97 -4.93 15.69
C TRP A 130 5.94 -4.69 16.80
N LEU A 131 4.77 -5.35 16.72
CA LEU A 131 3.74 -5.24 17.76
C LEU A 131 4.24 -5.80 19.10
N GLY A 132 4.93 -6.94 19.09
CA GLY A 132 5.52 -7.51 20.31
C GLY A 132 6.60 -6.62 20.93
N GLU A 133 7.44 -5.98 20.11
CA GLU A 133 8.41 -4.99 20.58
C GLU A 133 7.72 -3.77 21.20
N ALA A 134 6.66 -3.25 20.56
CA ALA A 134 5.91 -2.11 21.06
C ALA A 134 5.20 -2.40 22.40
N GLU A 135 4.67 -3.60 22.58
CA GLU A 135 4.07 -4.07 23.84
C GLU A 135 5.12 -4.11 24.96
N SER A 136 6.28 -4.72 24.68
CA SER A 136 7.37 -4.82 25.66
C SER A 136 7.99 -3.47 26.06
N ALA A 137 8.01 -2.51 25.12
CA ALA A 137 8.49 -1.15 25.36
C ALA A 137 7.49 -0.30 26.18
N GLY A 138 6.19 -0.60 26.09
CA GLY A 138 5.14 0.03 26.91
C GLY A 138 5.10 -0.46 28.36
N GLU A 139 5.62 -1.65 28.64
CA GLU A 139 5.61 -2.27 29.98
C GLU A 139 6.79 -1.82 30.87
N CYS A 140 7.81 -1.16 30.33
CA CYS A 140 8.94 -0.63 31.09
C CYS A 140 8.68 0.78 31.67
N SER A 141 7.44 1.05 32.13
CA SER A 141 7.03 2.31 32.77
C SER A 141 6.18 2.09 34.05
N SER A 142 6.38 0.98 34.76
CA SER A 142 5.82 0.77 36.12
C SER A 142 6.91 0.61 37.16
#